data_AF-A0A4P9VNH2-F1
#
_entry.id   AF-A0A4P9VNH2-F1
#
_cell.length_a   1.000
_cell.length_b   1.000
_cell.length_c   1.000
_cell.angle_alpha   90.00
_cell.angle_beta   90.00
_cell.angle_gamma   90.00
#
_symmetry.space_group_name_H-M   'P 1'
#
loop_
_entity.id
_entity.type
_entity.pdbx_description
1 polymer ?
#
loop_
_entity_poly.entity_id
_entity_poly.type
_entity_poly.pdbx_seq_one_letter_code
_entity_poly.pdbx_strand_id
1 'polypeptide(L)'
;MRKINLPRTSERIRGISLPENGFLYVCDYDEVFKVIIGDESEAEILDDDPYEFMDSLPHSLGISGGKPLLEINGNKISYDFKSSNDSVSVNCNIAGVESIIEFSTFSGDWFAASFSPCGKYIVLAEPYDVELYEV
;
A
#
# COMPACT_ATOMS: atom_id res chain seq x y z
N MET A 1 -0.03 -15.63 5.67
CA MET A 1 -0.50 -14.37 5.06
C MET A 1 -1.56 -14.67 4.01
N ARG A 2 -2.64 -13.89 3.99
CA ARG A 2 -3.77 -14.03 3.04
C ARG A 2 -3.88 -12.74 2.22
N LYS A 3 -3.91 -12.83 0.89
CA LYS A 3 -4.19 -11.67 0.02
C LYS A 3 -5.67 -11.27 0.14
N ILE A 4 -5.93 -9.99 0.34
CA ILE A 4 -7.26 -9.38 0.34
C ILE A 4 -7.46 -8.74 -1.03
N ASN A 5 -8.59 -9.05 -1.67
CA ASN A 5 -8.95 -8.45 -2.95
C ASN A 5 -9.49 -7.04 -2.71
N LEU A 6 -8.78 -6.04 -3.21
CA LEU A 6 -9.23 -4.66 -3.20
C LEU A 6 -9.95 -4.32 -4.52
N PRO A 7 -10.93 -3.40 -4.49
CA PRO A 7 -11.49 -2.86 -5.72
C PRO A 7 -10.43 -2.07 -6.48
N ARG A 8 -10.49 -2.11 -7.81
CA ARG A 8 -9.65 -1.25 -8.65
C ARG A 8 -10.14 0.19 -8.53
N THR A 9 -9.26 1.09 -8.10
CA THR A 9 -9.59 2.51 -7.88
C THR A 9 -9.12 3.39 -9.03
N SER A 10 -7.83 3.37 -9.34
CA SER A 10 -7.22 4.24 -10.35
C SER A 10 -6.11 3.54 -11.13
N GLU A 11 -5.78 4.08 -12.30
CA GLU A 11 -4.64 3.68 -13.11
C GLU A 11 -3.43 4.64 -12.93
N ARG A 12 -3.53 5.66 -12.07
CA ARG A 12 -2.45 6.65 -11.86
C ARG A 12 -2.37 7.11 -10.40
N ILE A 13 -2.21 6.16 -9.50
CA ILE A 13 -2.11 6.39 -8.06
C ILE A 13 -0.85 7.22 -7.76
N ARG A 14 -1.04 8.35 -7.07
CA ARG A 14 0.07 9.17 -6.57
C ARG A 14 0.49 8.77 -5.17
N GLY A 15 -0.41 8.18 -4.40
CA GLY A 15 -0.08 7.62 -3.11
C GLY A 15 -1.26 7.01 -2.37
N ILE A 16 -0.96 6.42 -1.23
CA ILE A 16 -1.93 5.73 -0.37
C ILE A 16 -1.68 6.04 1.10
N SER A 17 -2.72 5.92 1.93
CA SER A 17 -2.54 5.84 3.38
C SER A 17 -2.19 4.41 3.80
N LEU A 18 -1.64 4.24 5.00
CA LEU A 18 -1.58 2.93 5.61
C LEU A 18 -2.98 2.49 6.09
N PRO A 19 -3.30 1.19 6.04
CA PRO A 19 -4.55 0.66 6.57
C PRO A 19 -4.71 0.94 8.06
N GLU A 20 -5.82 1.55 8.43
CA GLU A 20 -6.19 1.81 9.82
C GLU A 20 -7.71 1.78 9.98
N ASN A 21 -8.20 1.25 11.11
CA ASN A 21 -9.63 1.19 11.43
C ASN A 21 -10.52 0.58 10.33
N GLY A 22 -9.99 -0.39 9.57
CA GLY A 22 -10.73 -1.13 8.54
C GLY A 22 -10.84 -0.42 7.20
N PHE A 23 -10.07 0.62 6.94
CA PHE A 23 -9.99 1.25 5.62
C PHE A 23 -8.57 1.75 5.32
N LEU A 24 -8.33 2.10 4.05
CA LEU A 24 -7.19 2.91 3.63
C LEU A 24 -7.66 3.92 2.58
N TYR A 25 -6.87 4.96 2.34
CA TYR A 25 -7.10 5.89 1.26
C TYR A 25 -6.18 5.61 0.09
N VAL A 26 -6.70 5.69 -1.12
CA VAL A 26 -5.93 5.71 -2.37
C VAL A 26 -6.20 7.04 -3.03
N CYS A 27 -5.16 7.75 -3.43
CA CYS A 27 -5.31 9.03 -4.13
C CYS A 27 -4.63 8.95 -5.48
N ASP A 28 -5.31 9.43 -6.51
CA ASP A 28 -4.69 9.75 -7.78
C ASP A 28 -4.58 11.27 -7.93
N TYR A 29 -4.49 11.76 -9.16
CA TYR A 29 -4.32 13.17 -9.45
C TYR A 29 -5.63 13.95 -9.50
N ASP A 30 -6.77 13.26 -9.50
CA ASP A 30 -8.11 13.80 -9.71
C ASP A 30 -9.06 13.50 -8.54
N GLU A 31 -8.94 12.34 -7.90
CA GLU A 31 -9.89 11.79 -6.92
C GLU A 31 -9.21 11.23 -5.67
N VAL A 32 -9.94 11.28 -4.55
CA VAL A 32 -9.61 10.58 -3.30
C VAL A 32 -10.56 9.41 -3.12
N PHE A 33 -10.03 8.20 -3.04
CA PHE A 33 -10.78 6.97 -2.82
C PHE A 33 -10.60 6.49 -1.38
N LYS A 34 -11.70 6.31 -0.65
CA LYS A 34 -11.71 5.56 0.60
C LYS A 34 -12.04 4.11 0.31
N VAL A 35 -11.08 3.22 0.55
CA VAL A 35 -11.24 1.77 0.36
C VAL A 35 -11.55 1.12 1.69
N ILE A 36 -12.76 0.59 1.83
CA ILE A 36 -13.21 -0.16 3.00
C ILE A 36 -12.72 -1.61 2.86
N ILE A 37 -12.01 -2.10 3.87
CA ILE A 37 -11.41 -3.44 3.89
C ILE A 37 -12.40 -4.42 4.49
N GLY A 38 -12.78 -5.42 3.70
CA GLY A 38 -13.68 -6.50 4.11
C GLY A 38 -13.57 -7.71 3.18
N ASP A 39 -14.44 -8.69 3.40
CA ASP A 39 -14.54 -9.87 2.51
C ASP A 39 -14.93 -9.44 1.09
N GLU A 40 -15.79 -8.43 0.98
CA GLU A 40 -16.09 -7.69 -0.25
C GLU A 40 -15.65 -6.24 -0.02
N SER A 41 -14.41 -5.94 -0.40
CA SER A 41 -13.87 -4.57 -0.24
C SER A 41 -14.46 -3.64 -1.28
N GLU A 42 -14.81 -2.41 -0.87
CA GLU A 42 -15.47 -1.41 -1.70
C GLU A 42 -14.75 -0.06 -1.63
N ALA A 43 -14.87 0.75 -2.69
CA ALA A 43 -14.29 2.08 -2.76
C ALA A 43 -15.39 3.15 -2.85
N GLU A 44 -15.27 4.16 -2.01
CA GLU A 44 -16.08 5.39 -2.05
C GLU A 44 -15.20 6.54 -2.54
N ILE A 45 -15.71 7.34 -3.48
CA ILE A 45 -15.05 8.56 -3.92
C ILE A 45 -15.43 9.69 -2.97
N LEU A 46 -14.44 10.45 -2.51
CA LEU A 46 -14.61 11.58 -1.61
C LEU A 46 -14.48 12.92 -2.36
N ASP A 47 -15.17 13.94 -1.87
CA ASP A 47 -15.11 15.33 -2.39
C ASP A 47 -13.97 16.11 -1.71
N ASP A 48 -12.78 15.50 -1.70
CA ASP A 48 -11.55 16.05 -1.12
C ASP A 48 -10.54 16.39 -2.23
N ASP A 49 -9.75 17.45 -2.07
CA ASP A 49 -8.65 17.76 -2.98
C ASP A 49 -7.52 16.73 -2.81
N PRO A 50 -7.14 15.96 -3.85
CA PRO A 50 -6.17 14.88 -3.69
C PRO A 50 -4.80 15.35 -3.21
N TYR A 51 -4.39 16.56 -3.57
CA TYR A 51 -3.08 17.13 -3.23
C TYR A 51 -3.03 17.50 -1.76
N GLU A 52 -3.98 18.32 -1.31
CA GLU A 52 -4.07 18.74 0.09
C GLU A 52 -4.35 17.55 1.02
N PHE A 53 -5.21 16.62 0.59
CA PHE A 53 -5.59 15.45 1.38
C PHE A 53 -4.37 14.57 1.70
N MET A 54 -3.59 14.19 0.69
CA MET A 54 -2.41 13.34 0.90
C MET A 54 -1.34 14.01 1.74
N ASP A 55 -1.10 15.30 1.55
CA ASP A 55 -0.10 16.04 2.32
C ASP A 55 -0.50 16.17 3.80
N SER A 56 -1.79 16.06 4.12
CA SER A 56 -2.30 16.07 5.49
C SER A 56 -2.13 14.73 6.22
N LEU A 57 -1.92 13.62 5.50
CA LEU A 57 -1.91 12.28 6.07
C LEU A 57 -0.51 11.89 6.60
N PRO A 58 -0.38 11.58 7.91
CA PRO A 58 0.87 11.07 8.43
C PRO A 58 1.15 9.69 7.83
N HIS A 59 2.39 9.47 7.38
CA HIS A 59 2.86 8.18 6.85
C HIS A 59 2.23 7.73 5.52
N SER A 60 1.73 8.66 4.71
CA SER A 60 1.30 8.33 3.35
C SER A 60 2.46 7.79 2.50
N LEU A 61 2.24 6.68 1.80
CA LEU A 61 3.19 6.13 0.83
C LEU A 61 2.94 6.73 -0.56
N GLY A 62 3.95 6.68 -1.42
CA GLY A 62 3.86 7.16 -2.80
C GLY A 62 4.81 8.31 -3.09
N ILE A 63 4.39 9.22 -3.96
CA ILE A 63 5.20 10.34 -4.45
C ILE A 63 5.59 11.31 -3.33
N SER A 64 4.71 11.49 -2.33
CA SER A 64 4.95 12.38 -1.18
C SER A 64 5.99 11.82 -0.19
N GLY A 65 6.44 10.56 -0.36
CA GLY A 65 7.69 10.08 0.26
C GLY A 65 7.62 9.77 1.75
N GLY A 66 6.45 9.36 2.28
CA GLY A 66 6.38 8.82 3.63
C GLY A 66 7.25 7.57 3.77
N LYS A 67 7.94 7.46 4.92
CA LYS A 67 8.81 6.33 5.20
C LYS A 67 7.97 5.08 5.50
N PRO A 68 8.15 3.98 4.75
CA PRO A 68 7.46 2.73 5.03
C PRO A 68 7.80 2.20 6.43
N LEU A 69 6.82 1.57 7.07
CA LEU A 69 7.00 0.85 8.32
C LEU A 69 7.48 -0.57 7.98
N LEU A 70 8.79 -0.78 8.06
CA LEU A 70 9.43 -2.05 7.68
C LEU A 70 9.53 -3.07 8.83
N GLU A 71 9.29 -2.64 10.07
CA GLU A 71 9.36 -3.51 11.25
C GLU A 71 8.28 -3.12 12.26
N ILE A 72 7.56 -4.12 12.78
CA ILE A 72 6.55 -3.93 13.83
C ILE A 72 6.38 -5.23 14.64
N ASN A 73 6.34 -5.14 15.96
CA ASN A 73 6.10 -6.29 16.85
C ASN A 73 7.02 -7.50 16.60
N GLY A 74 8.26 -7.27 16.15
CA GLY A 74 9.23 -8.32 15.80
C GLY A 74 9.03 -8.93 14.40
N ASN A 75 7.99 -8.53 13.66
CA ASN A 75 7.82 -8.85 12.25
C ASN A 75 8.61 -7.86 11.40
N LYS A 76 9.15 -8.32 10.27
CA LYS A 76 9.97 -7.51 9.38
C LYS A 76 9.63 -7.75 7.91
N ILE A 77 9.64 -6.69 7.12
CA ILE A 77 9.68 -6.75 5.66
C ILE A 77 10.92 -6.05 5.12
N SER A 78 11.40 -6.49 3.96
CA SER A 78 12.49 -5.83 3.25
C SER A 78 12.39 -6.08 1.75
N TYR A 79 12.76 -5.09 0.96
CA TYR A 79 12.73 -5.13 -0.49
C TYR A 79 13.79 -4.16 -1.06
N ASP A 80 14.20 -4.39 -2.30
CA ASP A 80 15.09 -3.53 -3.07
C ASP A 80 14.40 -3.19 -4.39
N PHE A 81 13.78 -2.01 -4.44
CA PHE A 81 13.09 -1.55 -5.63
C PHE A 81 14.07 -0.96 -6.65
N LYS A 82 13.98 -1.43 -7.89
CA LYS A 82 14.68 -0.87 -9.05
C LYS A 82 13.65 -0.55 -10.11
N SER A 83 13.61 0.71 -10.53
CA SER A 83 12.66 1.20 -11.54
C SER A 83 12.76 0.50 -12.90
N SER A 84 13.87 -0.18 -13.17
CA SER A 84 14.08 -0.97 -14.39
C SER A 84 13.48 -2.37 -14.35
N ASN A 85 13.03 -2.85 -13.18
CA ASN A 85 12.48 -4.19 -13.03
C ASN A 85 10.97 -4.19 -13.28
N ASP A 86 10.43 -5.31 -13.75
CA ASP A 86 9.00 -5.56 -13.93
C ASP A 86 8.33 -6.15 -12.67
N SER A 87 9.11 -6.34 -11.61
CA SER A 87 8.67 -6.94 -10.36
C SER A 87 9.58 -6.58 -9.19
N VAL A 88 9.02 -6.66 -7.98
CA VAL A 88 9.72 -6.51 -6.70
C VAL A 88 9.39 -7.68 -5.79
N SER A 89 10.44 -8.32 -5.28
CA SER A 89 10.32 -9.36 -4.26
C SER A 89 10.38 -8.72 -2.86
N VAL A 90 9.30 -8.86 -2.10
CA VAL A 90 9.22 -8.41 -0.70
C VAL A 90 9.46 -9.59 0.22
N ASN A 91 10.62 -9.61 0.87
CA ASN A 91 11.00 -10.62 1.84
C ASN A 91 10.32 -10.31 3.17
N CYS A 92 9.55 -11.26 3.69
CA CYS A 92 8.75 -11.13 4.89
C CYS A 92 9.22 -12.14 5.95
N ASN A 93 9.49 -11.67 7.16
CA ASN A 93 9.67 -12.50 8.36
C ASN A 93 8.54 -12.18 9.34
N ILE A 94 7.55 -13.08 9.42
CA ILE A 94 6.34 -12.89 10.21
C ILE A 94 6.27 -14.00 11.26
N ALA A 95 6.27 -13.64 12.55
CA ALA A 95 6.28 -14.59 13.66
C ALA A 95 7.35 -15.70 13.51
N GLY A 96 8.52 -15.34 12.94
CA GLY A 96 9.63 -16.27 12.69
C GLY A 96 9.50 -17.10 11.40
N VAL A 97 8.42 -16.96 10.64
CA VAL A 97 8.22 -17.64 9.34
C VAL A 97 8.69 -16.73 8.21
N GLU A 98 9.61 -17.23 7.41
CA GLU A 98 10.10 -16.55 6.21
C GLU A 98 9.19 -16.84 5.00
N SER A 99 8.89 -15.81 4.23
CA SER A 99 8.11 -15.90 3.00
C SER A 99 8.46 -14.75 2.06
N ILE A 100 8.10 -14.87 0.79
CA ILE A 100 8.34 -13.85 -0.23
C ILE A 100 7.01 -13.53 -0.90
N ILE A 101 6.72 -12.25 -1.06
CA ILE A 101 5.63 -11.75 -1.88
C ILE A 101 6.26 -11.20 -3.16
N GLU A 102 5.86 -11.73 -4.32
CA GLU A 102 6.23 -11.17 -5.61
C GLU A 102 5.14 -10.20 -6.06
N PHE A 103 5.52 -8.97 -6.38
CA PHE A 103 4.62 -7.92 -6.81
C PHE A 103 5.06 -7.39 -8.17
N SER A 104 4.17 -7.40 -9.15
CA SER A 104 4.46 -6.88 -10.49
C SER A 104 4.43 -5.35 -10.50
N THR A 105 5.39 -4.72 -11.16
CA THR A 105 5.49 -3.26 -11.29
C THR A 105 5.37 -2.85 -12.75
N PHE A 106 4.58 -1.82 -13.04
CA PHE A 106 4.28 -1.37 -14.40
C PHE A 106 4.87 -0.01 -14.73
N SER A 107 4.93 0.88 -13.75
CA SER A 107 5.38 2.26 -13.95
C SER A 107 6.89 2.42 -13.87
N GLY A 108 7.50 1.79 -12.85
CA GLY A 108 8.87 2.09 -12.45
C GLY A 108 9.04 3.42 -11.69
N ASP A 109 7.99 4.25 -11.53
CA ASP A 109 8.09 5.56 -10.86
C ASP A 109 8.37 5.42 -9.37
N TRP A 110 7.56 4.61 -8.66
CA TRP A 110 7.73 4.34 -7.24
C TRP A 110 7.13 2.99 -6.87
N PHE A 111 7.65 2.41 -5.80
CA PHE A 111 7.09 1.24 -5.14
C PHE A 111 7.27 1.39 -3.64
N ALA A 112 6.26 1.00 -2.87
CA ALA A 112 6.35 0.94 -1.42
C ALA A 112 5.69 -0.33 -0.88
N ALA A 113 6.36 -0.99 0.07
CA ALA A 113 5.76 -2.02 0.90
C ALA A 113 5.87 -1.60 2.38
N SER A 114 4.78 -1.69 3.12
CA SER A 114 4.73 -1.24 4.51
C SER A 114 3.80 -2.10 5.35
N PHE A 115 4.14 -2.30 6.61
CA PHE A 115 3.14 -2.69 7.59
C PHE A 115 2.14 -1.56 7.83
N SER A 116 0.91 -1.95 8.17
CA SER A 116 -0.05 -1.08 8.84
C SER A 116 0.37 -0.79 10.29
N PRO A 117 0.00 0.36 10.88
CA PRO A 117 0.33 0.68 12.27
C PRO A 117 -0.20 -0.32 13.30
N CYS A 118 -1.32 -0.99 12.99
CA CYS A 118 -1.88 -2.03 13.84
C CYS A 118 -1.18 -3.40 13.70
N GLY A 119 -0.26 -3.55 12.75
CA GLY A 119 0.49 -4.77 12.49
C GLY A 119 -0.31 -5.92 11.87
N LYS A 120 -1.58 -5.70 11.52
CA LYS A 120 -2.47 -6.73 10.94
C LYS A 120 -2.32 -6.89 9.43
N TYR A 121 -1.81 -5.87 8.76
CA TYR A 121 -1.70 -5.82 7.31
C TYR A 121 -0.30 -5.44 6.84
N ILE A 122 0.06 -5.95 5.67
CA ILE A 122 1.10 -5.43 4.79
C ILE A 122 0.42 -4.87 3.54
N VAL A 123 0.74 -3.63 3.18
CA VAL A 123 0.30 -3.01 1.93
C VAL A 123 1.49 -2.86 0.98
N LEU A 124 1.28 -3.20 -0.29
CA LEU A 124 2.22 -3.01 -1.38
C LEU A 124 1.52 -2.12 -2.40
N ALA A 125 2.22 -1.11 -2.92
CA ALA A 125 1.64 -0.22 -3.91
C ALA A 125 2.67 0.31 -4.91
N GLU A 126 2.18 0.51 -6.12
CA GLU A 126 2.81 1.29 -7.20
C GLU A 126 1.69 2.07 -7.93
N PRO A 127 2.02 2.93 -8.93
CA PRO A 127 1.02 3.77 -9.59
C PRO A 127 -0.21 3.06 -10.18
N TYR A 128 -0.11 1.78 -10.58
CA TYR A 128 -1.23 1.07 -11.20
C TYR A 128 -1.88 0.00 -10.33
N ASP A 129 -1.30 -0.34 -9.18
CA ASP A 129 -1.80 -1.44 -8.35
C ASP A 129 -1.55 -1.25 -6.85
N VAL A 130 -2.47 -1.78 -6.06
CA VAL A 130 -2.39 -1.84 -4.60
C VAL A 130 -2.78 -3.24 -4.15
N GLU A 131 -1.86 -3.92 -3.49
CA GLU A 131 -2.10 -5.22 -2.89
C GLU A 131 -2.08 -5.14 -1.37
N LEU A 132 -3.01 -5.85 -0.74
CA LEU A 132 -3.14 -5.91 0.71
C LEU A 132 -3.07 -7.36 1.18
N TYR A 133 -2.26 -7.60 2.21
CA TYR A 133 -2.06 -8.90 2.81
C TYR A 133 -2.37 -8.85 4.30
N GLU A 134 -3.21 -9.75 4.77
CA GLU A 134 -3.43 -10.00 6.18
C GLU A 134 -2.29 -10.86 6.73
N VAL A 135 -1.69 -10.40 7.84
CA VAL A 135 -0.51 -10.95 8.53
C VAL A 135 -0.90 -12.04 9.51
#